data_AF-A0A969DJM1-F1
#
_entry.id   AF-A0A969DJM1-F1
#
_cell.length_a   1.000
_cell.length_b   1.000
_cell.length_c   1.000
_cell.angle_alpha   90.00
_cell.angle_beta   90.00
_cell.angle_gamma   90.00
#
_symmetry.space_group_name_H-M   'P 1'
#
loop_
_entity.id
_entity.type
_entity.pdbx_description
1 polymer ?
#
loop_
_entity_poly.entity_id
_entity_poly.type
_entity_poly.pdbx_seq_one_letter_code
_entity_poly.pdbx_strand_id
1 'polypeptide(L)'
;MPVNPGLERLVDIQAQLSAVATSYASNLVVSVQANFTDDRLTANLSSGWYRLPRDQQDRLAADLLGRSQSLEFTTLELSDPDGAMVARSPVVGQAMVIVQRQPPPEVPVPERPRYRITIDR
;
A
#
# COMPACT_ATOMS: atom_id res chain seq x y z
N MET A 1 -20.62 -1.59 27.22
CA MET A 1 -19.35 -1.14 26.62
C MET A 1 -19.71 -0.25 25.44
N PRO A 2 -19.26 1.00 25.35
CA PRO A 2 -19.49 1.78 24.13
C PRO A 2 -18.56 1.22 23.05
N VAL A 3 -19.15 0.70 21.97
CA VAL A 3 -18.41 0.39 20.75
C VAL A 3 -17.93 1.72 20.17
N ASN A 4 -16.67 1.78 19.73
CA ASN A 4 -16.15 2.92 19.00
C ASN A 4 -16.50 2.72 17.52
N PRO A 5 -17.55 3.37 16.98
CA PRO A 5 -18.11 3.03 15.67
C PRO A 5 -17.12 3.23 14.51
N GLY A 6 -16.07 4.05 14.69
CA GLY A 6 -15.02 4.22 13.69
C GLY A 6 -14.11 3.00 13.56
N LEU A 7 -13.83 2.30 14.67
CA LEU A 7 -12.94 1.13 14.67
C LEU A 7 -13.60 -0.09 14.00
N GLU A 8 -14.90 -0.30 14.22
CA GLU A 8 -15.64 -1.40 13.58
C GLU A 8 -15.66 -1.24 12.05
N ARG A 9 -15.92 -0.03 11.55
CA ARG A 9 -15.90 0.25 10.10
C ARG A 9 -14.52 0.00 9.47
N LEU A 10 -13.44 0.36 10.16
CA LEU A 10 -12.07 0.10 9.69
C LEU A 10 -11.75 -1.40 9.59
N VAL A 11 -12.18 -2.20 10.57
CA VAL A 11 -12.00 -3.66 10.55
C VAL A 11 -12.74 -4.28 9.37
N ASP A 12 -13.97 -3.85 9.11
CA ASP A 12 -14.75 -4.32 7.96
C ASP A 12 -14.10 -3.95 6.63
N ILE A 13 -13.60 -2.72 6.49
CA ILE A 13 -12.87 -2.27 5.30
C ILE A 13 -11.63 -3.15 5.08
N GLN A 14 -10.84 -3.38 6.12
CA GLN A 14 -9.65 -4.23 6.03
C GLN A 14 -10.00 -5.66 5.61
N ALA A 15 -11.07 -6.23 6.16
CA ALA A 15 -11.55 -7.57 5.79
C ALA A 15 -11.96 -7.64 4.32
N GLN A 16 -12.69 -6.64 3.82
CA GLN A 16 -13.13 -6.60 2.42
C GLN A 16 -11.97 -6.45 1.44
N LEU A 17 -10.99 -5.59 1.73
CA LEU A 17 -9.80 -5.44 0.88
C LEU A 17 -8.93 -6.70 0.90
N SER A 18 -8.76 -7.31 2.07
CA SER A 18 -8.02 -8.56 2.22
C SER A 18 -8.68 -9.70 1.45
N ALA A 19 -10.01 -9.78 1.43
CA ALA A 19 -10.75 -10.80 0.68
C ALA A 19 -10.51 -10.69 -0.83
N VAL A 20 -10.48 -9.47 -1.38
CA VAL A 20 -10.14 -9.23 -2.79
C VAL A 20 -8.70 -9.69 -3.06
N ALA A 21 -7.75 -9.24 -2.24
CA ALA A 21 -6.33 -9.50 -2.44
C ALA A 21 -5.94 -10.98 -2.27
N THR A 22 -6.67 -11.73 -1.44
CA THR A 22 -6.44 -13.17 -1.19
C THR A 22 -6.62 -14.01 -2.46
N SER A 23 -7.40 -13.53 -3.44
CA SER A 23 -7.53 -14.20 -4.74
C SER A 23 -6.25 -14.13 -5.60
N TYR A 24 -5.33 -13.23 -5.26
CA TYR A 24 -4.04 -13.05 -5.95
C TYR A 24 -2.89 -13.67 -5.16
N ALA A 25 -2.82 -13.40 -3.86
CA ALA A 25 -1.86 -14.00 -2.94
C ALA A 25 -2.36 -13.87 -1.49
N SER A 26 -2.05 -14.85 -0.65
CA SER A 26 -2.34 -14.77 0.78
C SER A 26 -1.54 -13.65 1.45
N ASN A 27 -2.14 -13.00 2.46
CA ASN A 27 -1.52 -11.96 3.29
C ASN A 27 -0.91 -10.80 2.48
N LEU A 28 -1.58 -10.43 1.38
CA LEU A 28 -1.10 -9.37 0.51
C LEU A 28 -1.44 -7.98 1.05
N VAL A 29 -2.60 -7.78 1.66
CA VAL A 29 -2.94 -6.54 2.38
C VAL A 29 -2.49 -6.70 3.84
N VAL A 30 -1.52 -5.89 4.25
CA VAL A 30 -0.94 -5.92 5.60
C VAL A 30 -1.73 -5.03 6.54
N SER A 31 -2.04 -3.80 6.10
CA SER A 31 -2.84 -2.86 6.86
C SER A 31 -3.61 -1.93 5.95
N VAL A 32 -4.67 -1.33 6.50
CA VAL A 32 -5.49 -0.34 5.81
C VAL A 32 -5.70 0.85 6.71
N GLN A 33 -5.62 2.05 6.14
CA GLN A 33 -5.92 3.31 6.80
C GLN A 33 -7.01 4.02 5.98
N ALA A 34 -8.03 4.50 6.67
CA ALA A 34 -9.11 5.27 6.05
C ALA A 34 -9.08 6.70 6.59
N ASN A 35 -8.99 7.68 5.70
CA ASN A 35 -9.33 9.07 5.98
C ASN A 35 -10.72 9.35 5.43
N PHE A 36 -11.72 9.31 6.31
CA PHE A 36 -13.13 9.57 5.96
C PHE A 36 -13.40 11.05 5.64
N THR A 37 -12.53 11.98 6.04
CA THR A 37 -12.69 13.41 5.73
C THR A 37 -12.26 13.73 4.30
N ASP A 38 -11.23 13.04 3.81
CA ASP A 38 -10.66 13.23 2.46
C ASP A 38 -11.16 12.19 1.45
N ASP A 39 -12.09 11.31 1.83
CA ASP A 39 -12.52 10.13 1.06
C ASP A 39 -11.35 9.32 0.49
N ARG A 40 -10.28 9.18 1.29
CA ARG A 40 -9.04 8.51 0.91
C ARG A 40 -8.84 7.21 1.69
N LEU A 41 -8.54 6.15 0.96
CA LEU A 41 -8.12 4.86 1.48
C LEU A 41 -6.65 4.61 1.13
N THR A 42 -5.86 4.21 2.12
CA THR A 42 -4.47 3.79 1.92
C THR A 42 -4.34 2.33 2.35
N ALA A 43 -3.90 1.45 1.45
CA ALA A 43 -3.63 0.06 1.77
C ALA A 43 -2.14 -0.23 1.67
N ASN A 44 -1.57 -0.73 2.76
CA ASN A 44 -0.20 -1.22 2.81
C ASN A 44 -0.18 -2.67 2.34
N LEU A 45 0.57 -2.94 1.29
CA LEU A 45 0.74 -4.26 0.72
C LEU A 45 2.03 -4.90 1.22
N SER A 46 2.05 -6.23 1.30
CA SER A 46 3.27 -6.96 1.57
C SER A 46 4.20 -6.93 0.36
N SER A 47 5.47 -7.33 0.54
CA SER A 47 6.43 -7.52 -0.56
C SER A 47 5.99 -8.56 -1.59
N GLY A 48 4.90 -9.31 -1.32
CA GLY A 48 4.22 -10.15 -2.30
C GLY A 48 3.75 -9.41 -3.55
N TRP A 49 3.47 -8.11 -3.45
CA TRP A 49 3.10 -7.26 -4.59
C TRP A 49 4.11 -7.37 -5.75
N TYR A 50 5.41 -7.35 -5.41
CA TYR A 50 6.49 -7.39 -6.38
C TYR A 50 6.73 -8.78 -6.99
N ARG A 51 6.13 -9.82 -6.41
CA ARG A 51 6.19 -11.20 -6.94
C ARG A 51 5.05 -11.50 -7.91
N LEU A 52 4.03 -10.65 -7.96
CA LEU A 52 2.92 -10.81 -8.88
C LEU A 52 3.38 -10.52 -10.32
N PRO A 53 2.95 -11.32 -11.31
CA PRO A 53 3.05 -10.96 -12.71
C PRO A 53 2.41 -9.60 -12.99
N ARG A 54 2.91 -8.90 -14.01
CA ARG A 54 2.44 -7.55 -14.39
C ARG A 54 0.91 -7.46 -14.52
N ASP A 55 0.29 -8.41 -15.22
CA ASP A 55 -1.16 -8.43 -15.41
C ASP A 55 -1.93 -8.64 -14.11
N GLN A 56 -1.36 -9.38 -13.15
CA GLN A 56 -1.96 -9.57 -11.82
C GLN A 56 -1.83 -8.32 -10.96
N GLN A 57 -0.72 -7.59 -11.05
CA GLN A 57 -0.58 -6.26 -10.42
C GLN A 57 -1.65 -5.30 -10.93
N ASP A 58 -1.87 -5.27 -12.25
CA ASP A 58 -2.86 -4.39 -12.87
C ASP A 58 -4.29 -4.73 -12.44
N ARG A 59 -4.66 -6.02 -12.47
CA ARG A 59 -6.00 -6.46 -12.05
C ARG A 59 -6.23 -6.28 -10.55
N LEU A 60 -5.26 -6.62 -9.72
CA LEU A 60 -5.37 -6.40 -8.27
C LEU A 60 -5.59 -4.93 -7.95
N ALA A 61 -4.82 -4.02 -8.56
CA ALA A 61 -4.99 -2.60 -8.34
C ALA A 61 -6.39 -2.13 -8.78
N ALA A 62 -6.87 -2.58 -9.94
CA ALA A 62 -8.21 -2.27 -10.43
C ALA A 62 -9.32 -2.80 -9.51
N ASP A 63 -9.20 -4.03 -9.02
CA ASP A 63 -10.19 -4.64 -8.12
C ASP A 63 -10.22 -3.95 -6.76
N LEU A 64 -9.05 -3.58 -6.22
CA LEU A 64 -8.96 -2.80 -4.99
C LEU A 64 -9.57 -1.40 -5.16
N LEU A 65 -9.38 -0.75 -6.31
CA LEU A 65 -10.02 0.53 -6.63
C LEU A 65 -11.54 0.39 -6.71
N GLY A 66 -12.05 -0.63 -7.40
CA GLY A 66 -13.49 -0.89 -7.46
C GLY A 66 -14.09 -1.17 -6.09
N ARG A 67 -13.35 -1.90 -5.24
CA ARG A 67 -13.74 -2.16 -3.85
C ARG A 67 -13.75 -0.88 -3.02
N SER A 68 -12.73 -0.02 -3.13
CA SER A 68 -12.67 1.24 -2.36
C SER A 68 -13.80 2.18 -2.74
N GLN A 69 -14.12 2.28 -4.04
CA GLN A 69 -15.25 3.08 -4.54
C GLN A 69 -16.60 2.55 -4.05
N SER A 70 -16.77 1.22 -3.98
CA SER A 70 -17.97 0.60 -3.39
C SER A 70 -18.11 0.86 -1.89
N LEU A 71 -17.01 1.23 -1.23
CA LEU A 71 -16.93 1.63 0.18
C LEU A 71 -16.99 3.16 0.35
N GLU A 72 -17.35 3.90 -0.71
CA GLU A 72 -17.51 5.36 -0.77
C GLU A 72 -16.19 6.16 -0.74
N PHE A 73 -15.04 5.52 -0.91
CA PHE A 73 -13.75 6.22 -1.05
C PHE A 73 -13.47 6.58 -2.52
N THR A 74 -13.22 7.86 -2.79
CA THR A 74 -12.91 8.35 -4.13
C THR A 74 -11.45 8.14 -4.51
N THR A 75 -10.56 8.11 -3.52
CA THR A 75 -9.11 8.00 -3.71
C THR A 75 -8.57 6.74 -3.05
N LEU A 76 -7.77 5.96 -3.78
CA LEU A 76 -7.02 4.82 -3.29
C LEU A 76 -5.53 5.04 -3.51
N GLU A 77 -4.74 4.79 -2.47
CA GLU A 77 -3.28 4.71 -2.52
C GLU A 77 -2.84 3.32 -2.05
N LEU A 78 -1.92 2.71 -2.80
CA LEU A 78 -1.28 1.45 -2.45
C LEU A 78 0.19 1.73 -2.15
N SER A 79 0.66 1.28 -1.00
CA SER A 79 2.06 1.35 -0.60
C SER A 79 2.66 -0.04 -0.37
N ASP A 80 3.97 -0.16 -0.41
CA ASP A 80 4.68 -1.36 0.06
C ASP A 80 4.96 -1.30 1.58
N PRO A 81 5.60 -2.33 2.19
CA PRO A 81 5.85 -2.36 3.63
C PRO A 81 6.75 -1.23 4.13
N ASP A 82 7.62 -0.70 3.27
CA ASP A 82 8.53 0.41 3.58
C ASP A 82 7.83 1.78 3.44
N GLY A 83 6.55 1.77 3.04
CA GLY A 83 5.72 2.96 2.86
C GLY A 83 5.90 3.62 1.50
N ALA A 84 6.62 3.00 0.57
CA ALA A 84 6.79 3.54 -0.77
C ALA A 84 5.52 3.32 -1.60
N MET A 85 5.05 4.36 -2.31
CA MET A 85 3.87 4.27 -3.16
C MET A 85 4.12 3.35 -4.35
N VAL A 86 3.30 2.30 -4.48
CA VAL A 86 3.37 1.34 -5.59
C VAL A 86 2.27 1.56 -6.62
N ALA A 87 1.12 2.09 -6.23
CA ALA A 87 0.06 2.47 -7.14
C ALA A 87 -0.88 3.50 -6.52
N ARG A 88 -1.64 4.21 -7.38
CA ARG A 88 -2.64 5.19 -6.94
C ARG A 88 -3.79 5.35 -7.93
N SER A 89 -4.91 5.89 -7.45
CA SER A 89 -5.99 6.34 -8.31
C SER A 89 -5.49 7.34 -9.37
N PRO A 90 -6.07 7.32 -10.58
CA PRO A 90 -5.75 8.29 -11.61
C PRO A 90 -6.24 9.68 -11.22
N VAL A 91 -5.54 10.73 -11.68
CA VAL A 91 -6.06 12.11 -11.62
C VAL A 91 -7.13 12.32 -12.69
N VAL A 92 -6.98 11.67 -13.85
CA VAL A 92 -7.93 11.69 -14.97
C VAL A 92 -8.06 10.27 -15.53
N GLY A 93 -9.30 9.81 -15.74
CA GLY A 93 -9.59 8.45 -16.23
C GLY A 93 -10.04 7.50 -15.12
N GLN A 94 -10.12 6.21 -15.43
CA GLN A 94 -10.66 5.18 -14.53
C GLN A 94 -9.65 4.09 -14.15
N ALA A 95 -8.48 4.06 -14.80
CA ALA A 95 -7.47 3.04 -14.59
C ALA A 95 -6.48 3.45 -13.48
N MET A 96 -6.16 2.52 -12.58
CA MET A 96 -5.10 2.71 -11.60
C MET A 96 -3.76 3.02 -12.28
N VAL A 97 -3.02 3.94 -11.69
CA VAL A 97 -1.64 4.25 -12.10
C VAL A 97 -0.69 3.41 -11.26
N ILE A 98 -0.03 2.45 -11.89
CA ILE A 98 1.04 1.68 -11.24
C ILE A 98 2.33 2.49 -11.29
N VAL A 99 2.84 2.86 -10.13
CA VAL A 99 4.05 3.65 -9.95
C VAL A 99 5.28 2.75 -9.90
N GLN A 100 5.21 1.63 -9.17
CA GLN A 100 6.33 0.71 -8.98
C GLN A 100 5.89 -0.75 -9.11
N ARG A 101 6.53 -1.46 -10.03
CA ARG A 101 6.27 -2.89 -10.33
C ARG A 101 7.31 -3.84 -9.75
N GLN A 102 8.49 -3.31 -9.48
CA GLN A 102 9.64 -4.02 -8.95
C GLN A 102 10.09 -3.32 -7.69
N PRO A 103 10.72 -4.05 -6.74
CA PRO A 103 11.22 -3.43 -5.53
C PRO A 103 12.25 -2.37 -5.93
N PRO A 104 12.34 -1.26 -5.18
CA PRO A 104 13.42 -0.29 -5.39
C PRO A 104 14.77 -1.01 -5.37
N PRO A 105 15.73 -0.62 -6.21
CA PRO A 105 17.08 -1.14 -6.09
C PRO A 105 17.56 -0.90 -4.67
N GLU A 106 18.10 -1.94 -4.02
CA GLU A 106 18.65 -1.84 -2.67
C GLU A 106 19.72 -0.76 -2.67
N VAL A 107 19.45 0.38 -2.01
CA VAL A 107 20.43 1.45 -1.84
C VAL A 107 21.45 0.93 -0.84
N PRO A 108 22.72 0.69 -1.24
CA PRO A 108 23.73 0.24 -0.30
C PRO A 108 23.87 1.31 0.78
N VAL A 109 23.70 0.93 2.05
CA VAL A 109 23.96 1.84 3.17
C VAL A 109 25.42 2.29 3.02
N PRO A 110 25.71 3.59 2.82
CA PRO A 110 27.08 4.03 2.68
C PRO A 110 27.83 3.66 3.96
N GLU A 111 28.93 2.91 3.81
CA GLU A 111 29.82 2.62 4.91
C GLU A 111 30.21 3.95 5.55
N ARG A 112 29.78 4.20 6.79
CA ARG A 112 30.20 5.41 7.52
C ARG A 112 31.72 5.29 7.66
N PRO A 113 32.54 6.14 7.00
CA PRO A 113 33.97 6.09 7.23
C PRO A 113 34.17 6.35 8.71
N ARG A 114 34.77 5.37 9.40
CA ARG A 114 35.24 5.53 10.77
C ARG A 114 36.43 6.47 10.71
N TYR A 115 36.18 7.78 10.57
CA TYR A 115 37.20 8.79 10.78
C TYR A 115 37.57 8.75 12.27
N ARG A 116 38.56 7.93 12.59
CA ARG A 116 39.31 8.05 13.83
C ARG A 116 40.18 9.27 13.65
N ILE A 117 39.73 10.40 14.21
CA ILE A 117 40.59 11.58 14.34
C ILE A 117 41.63 11.20 15.40
N THR A 118 42.78 10.69 14.96
CA THR A 118 43.96 10.65 15.81
C THR A 118 44.44 12.10 15.90
N ILE A 119 44.14 12.75 17.03
CA ILE A 119 44.79 14.02 17.36
C ILE A 119 46.16 13.63 17.91
N ASP A 120 47.17 13.59 17.04
CA ASP A 120 48.56 13.54 17.49
C ASP A 120 48.88 14.88 18.19
N ARG A 121 49.39 14.78 19.41
CA ARG A 121 49.64 15.88 20.34
C ARG A 121 51.12 16.20 20.44
#